data_AF-A0A962VWC1-F1
#
_entry.id   AF-A0A962VWC1-F1
#
_cell.length_a   1.000
_cell.length_b   1.000
_cell.length_c   1.000
_cell.angle_alpha   90.00
_cell.angle_beta   90.00
_cell.angle_gamma   90.00
#
_symmetry.space_group_name_H-M   'P 1'
#
loop_
_entity.id
_entity.type
_entity.pdbx_description
1 polymer ?
#
loop_
_entity_poly.entity_id
_entity_poly.type
_entity_poly.pdbx_seq_one_letter_code
_entity_poly.pdbx_strand_id
1 'polypeptide(L)'
;MTIAQSALLTDLYQLTMLQTYHAERMQETAVFDLFVRRLPDRRSFLLAVGLEQALDYLENLHFTAGELDWLASCGRFTPQFVASLENFRFTGEVYALPEGTAFFPNEPILRVTAPLSQAQLVESRL
;
A
#
# COMPACT_ATOMS: atom_id res chain seq x y z
N MET A 1 -19.04 -4.77 4.80
CA MET A 1 -17.72 -4.14 4.74
C MET A 1 -17.90 -2.77 4.10
N THR A 2 -17.37 -1.71 4.69
CA THR A 2 -17.39 -0.37 4.08
C THR A 2 -16.31 -0.28 3.00
N ILE A 3 -16.55 0.45 1.91
CA ILE A 3 -15.57 0.63 0.81
C ILE A 3 -14.20 1.07 1.34
N ALA A 4 -14.15 1.88 2.40
CA ALA A 4 -12.92 2.39 3.01
C ALA A 4 -11.97 1.31 3.57
N GLN A 5 -12.45 0.09 3.81
CA GLN A 5 -11.68 -1.04 4.35
C GLN A 5 -11.33 -2.08 3.28
N SER A 6 -11.81 -1.90 2.04
CA SER A 6 -11.61 -2.85 0.95
C SER A 6 -10.16 -2.81 0.46
N ALA A 7 -9.54 -3.98 0.28
CA ALA A 7 -8.23 -4.10 -0.37
C ALA A 7 -8.30 -3.75 -1.87
N LEU A 8 -9.51 -3.74 -2.45
CA LEU A 8 -9.77 -3.31 -3.82
C LEU A 8 -9.93 -1.80 -3.96
N LEU A 9 -9.95 -1.03 -2.86
CA LEU A 9 -9.84 0.43 -2.92
C LEU A 9 -8.38 0.83 -3.20
N THR A 10 -7.95 0.52 -4.41
CA THR A 10 -6.60 0.72 -4.92
C THR A 10 -6.67 0.97 -6.42
N ASP A 11 -5.59 1.46 -7.01
CA ASP A 11 -5.52 1.59 -8.46
C ASP A 11 -5.33 0.21 -9.11
N LEU A 12 -6.00 -0.03 -10.24
CA LEU A 12 -5.90 -1.31 -10.96
C LEU A 12 -4.45 -1.71 -11.28
N TYR A 13 -3.57 -0.71 -11.49
CA TYR A 13 -2.17 -0.97 -11.82
C TYR A 13 -1.45 -1.72 -10.70
N GLN A 14 -1.80 -1.48 -9.43
CA GLN A 14 -1.23 -2.16 -8.28
C GLN A 14 -1.45 -3.68 -8.40
N LEU A 15 -2.70 -4.08 -8.63
CA LEU A 15 -3.06 -5.50 -8.79
C LEU A 15 -2.40 -6.13 -10.01
N THR A 16 -2.28 -5.39 -11.12
CA THR A 16 -1.60 -5.92 -12.32
C THR A 16 -0.09 -6.11 -12.10
N MET A 17 0.57 -5.24 -11.33
CA MET A 17 1.98 -5.41 -10.98
C MET A 17 2.18 -6.56 -10.00
N LEU A 18 1.30 -6.70 -9.00
CA LEU A 18 1.33 -7.83 -8.07
C LEU A 18 1.24 -9.17 -8.82
N GLN A 19 0.38 -9.26 -9.84
CA GLN A 19 0.31 -10.44 -10.71
C GLN A 19 1.62 -10.69 -11.45
N THR A 20 2.26 -9.64 -11.99
CA THR A 20 3.57 -9.77 -12.64
C THR A 20 4.63 -10.25 -11.66
N TYR A 21 4.71 -9.68 -10.45
CA TYR A 21 5.65 -10.11 -9.42
C TYR A 21 5.43 -11.57 -9.02
N HIS A 22 4.17 -11.99 -8.90
CA HIS A 22 3.83 -13.38 -8.62
C HIS A 22 4.29 -14.31 -9.75
N ALA A 23 4.03 -13.96 -11.01
CA ALA A 23 4.41 -14.76 -12.18
C ALA A 23 5.94 -14.89 -12.33
N GLU A 24 6.67 -13.79 -12.10
CA GLU A 24 8.13 -13.72 -12.20
C GLU A 24 8.84 -14.11 -10.89
N ARG A 25 8.08 -14.48 -9.84
CA ARG A 25 8.59 -14.87 -8.51
C ARG A 25 9.45 -13.79 -7.84
N MET A 26 9.11 -12.53 -8.04
CA MET A 26 9.76 -11.39 -7.41
C MET A 26 9.26 -11.23 -5.97
N GLN A 27 9.98 -11.83 -5.04
CA GLN A 27 9.62 -11.91 -3.60
C GLN A 27 10.61 -11.13 -2.71
N GLU A 28 11.48 -10.34 -3.33
CA GLU A 28 12.50 -9.57 -2.63
C GLU A 28 11.87 -8.53 -1.69
N THR A 29 12.62 -8.16 -0.67
CA THR A 29 12.27 -7.02 0.18
C THR A 29 12.51 -5.72 -0.58
N ALA A 30 11.53 -4.83 -0.57
CA ALA A 30 11.61 -3.51 -1.15
C ALA A 30 11.45 -2.43 -0.07
N VAL A 31 11.99 -1.24 -0.35
CA VAL A 31 11.91 -0.06 0.51
C VAL A 31 11.27 1.08 -0.28
N PHE A 32 10.16 1.61 0.23
CA PHE A 32 9.43 2.73 -0.36
C PHE A 32 9.45 3.91 0.62
N ASP A 33 9.83 5.08 0.12
CA ASP A 33 9.85 6.34 0.88
C ASP A 33 8.76 7.29 0.38
N LEU A 34 7.89 7.72 1.28
CA LEU A 34 6.92 8.77 1.04
C LEU A 34 7.55 10.13 1.38
N PHE A 35 7.51 11.05 0.42
CA PHE A 35 7.96 12.44 0.61
C PHE A 35 7.26 13.39 -0.36
N VAL A 36 7.28 14.68 -0.02
CA VAL A 36 6.72 15.73 -0.87
C VAL A 36 7.85 16.48 -1.56
N ARG A 37 7.70 16.83 -2.84
CA ARG A 37 8.74 17.54 -3.62
C ARG A 37 8.57 19.06 -3.67
N ARG A 38 7.31 19.52 -3.64
CA ARG A 38 6.96 20.95 -3.79
C ARG A 38 5.90 21.32 -2.77
N LEU A 39 6.09 22.45 -2.10
CA LEU A 39 5.08 23.05 -1.24
C LEU A 39 4.20 24.02 -2.03
N PRO A 40 2.96 24.27 -1.60
CA PRO A 40 2.18 25.40 -2.08
C PRO A 40 2.90 26.73 -1.84
N ASP A 41 2.73 27.71 -2.74
CA ASP A 41 3.48 28.98 -2.78
C ASP A 41 3.56 29.77 -1.45
N ARG A 42 2.57 29.58 -0.56
CA ARG A 42 2.47 30.29 0.73
C ARG A 42 2.58 29.37 1.94
N ARG A 43 3.17 28.18 1.81
CA ARG A 43 3.44 27.26 2.92
C ARG A 43 4.93 26.95 2.99
N SER A 44 5.53 27.21 4.15
CA SER A 44 6.96 26.99 4.39
C SER A 44 7.28 25.59 4.95
N PHE A 45 6.29 24.87 5.47
CA PHE A 45 6.41 23.51 6.00
C PHE A 45 5.06 22.79 5.91
N LEU A 46 5.07 21.48 6.16
CA LEU A 46 3.89 20.65 6.37
C LEU A 46 3.97 20.00 7.76
N LEU A 47 2.84 19.56 8.30
CA LEU A 47 2.78 18.79 9.54
C LEU A 47 2.46 17.33 9.21
N ALA A 48 3.20 16.40 9.80
CA ALA A 48 2.93 14.97 9.69
C ALA A 48 1.64 14.63 10.46
N VAL A 49 0.64 14.08 9.78
CA VAL A 49 -0.65 13.63 10.33
C VAL A 49 -1.18 12.47 9.47
N GLY A 50 -1.96 11.56 10.05
CA GLY A 50 -2.57 10.43 9.34
C GLY A 50 -1.94 9.06 9.66
N LEU A 51 -0.99 9.01 10.62
CA LEU A 51 -0.25 7.80 10.96
C LEU A 51 -1.15 6.75 11.60
N GLU A 52 -2.10 7.15 12.46
CA GLU A 52 -3.06 6.23 13.08
C GLU A 52 -3.89 5.50 12.02
N GLN A 53 -4.43 6.23 11.04
CA GLN A 53 -5.24 5.68 9.96
C GLN A 53 -4.42 4.80 9.02
N ALA A 54 -3.15 5.17 8.78
CA ALA A 54 -2.22 4.36 7.99
C ALA A 54 -1.96 3.00 8.68
N LEU A 55 -1.67 3.00 9.98
CA LEU A 55 -1.41 1.78 10.74
C LEU A 55 -2.66 0.90 10.85
N ASP A 56 -3.83 1.48 11.14
CA ASP A 56 -5.10 0.75 11.18
C ASP A 56 -5.40 0.06 9.84
N TYR A 57 -5.16 0.72 8.71
CA TYR A 57 -5.29 0.11 7.39
C TYR A 57 -4.33 -1.07 7.20
N LEU A 58 -3.05 -0.90 7.54
CA LEU A 58 -2.03 -1.93 7.35
C LEU A 58 -2.29 -3.17 8.22
N GLU A 59 -2.67 -2.97 9.49
CA GLU A 59 -2.99 -4.05 10.42
C GLU A 59 -4.21 -4.87 9.98
N ASN A 60 -5.19 -4.21 9.34
CA ASN A 60 -6.42 -4.85 8.90
C ASN A 60 -6.40 -5.25 7.40
N LEU A 61 -5.30 -5.05 6.68
CA LEU A 61 -5.23 -5.32 5.24
C LEU A 61 -5.35 -6.82 4.94
N HIS A 62 -6.46 -7.19 4.32
CA HIS A 62 -6.71 -8.54 3.79
C HIS A 62 -7.71 -8.49 2.64
N PHE A 63 -7.65 -9.49 1.77
CA PHE A 63 -8.70 -9.73 0.77
C PHE A 63 -9.79 -10.60 1.38
N THR A 64 -11.04 -10.19 1.23
CA THR A 64 -12.21 -10.98 1.62
C THR A 64 -12.60 -11.96 0.52
N ALA A 65 -13.35 -13.02 0.87
CA ALA A 65 -13.85 -13.99 -0.09
C ALA A 65 -14.61 -13.35 -1.27
N GLY A 66 -15.46 -12.35 -0.99
CA GLY A 66 -16.21 -11.65 -2.04
C GLY A 66 -15.33 -10.81 -2.98
N GLU A 67 -14.22 -10.25 -2.48
CA GLU A 67 -13.25 -9.54 -3.32
C GLU A 67 -12.44 -10.50 -4.20
N LEU A 68 -12.06 -11.67 -3.66
CA LEU A 68 -11.39 -12.73 -4.41
C LEU A 68 -12.29 -13.28 -5.52
N ASP A 69 -13.57 -13.54 -5.22
CA ASP A 69 -14.56 -13.96 -6.21
C ASP A 69 -14.72 -12.92 -7.33
N TRP A 70 -14.78 -11.64 -6.96
CA TRP A 70 -14.85 -10.56 -7.93
C TRP A 70 -13.60 -10.52 -8.83
N LEU A 71 -12.40 -10.61 -8.25
CA LEU A 71 -11.14 -10.67 -9.00
C LEU A 71 -11.07 -11.86 -9.96
N ALA A 72 -11.54 -13.03 -9.52
CA ALA A 72 -11.63 -14.22 -10.37
C ALA A 72 -12.61 -14.02 -11.54
N SER A 73 -13.72 -13.32 -11.31
CA SER A 73 -14.77 -13.10 -12.32
C SER A 73 -14.45 -12.01 -13.35
N CYS A 74 -13.52 -11.10 -13.05
CA CYS A 74 -13.30 -9.90 -13.89
C CYS A 74 -12.52 -10.17 -15.18
N GLY A 75 -11.98 -11.38 -15.37
CA GLY A 75 -11.31 -11.83 -16.59
C GLY A 75 -9.91 -11.23 -16.83
N ARG A 76 -9.31 -10.61 -15.81
CA ARG A 76 -7.98 -9.95 -15.91
C ARG A 76 -6.88 -10.67 -15.14
N PHE A 77 -7.25 -11.52 -14.19
CA PHE A 77 -6.34 -12.13 -13.22
C PHE A 77 -6.32 -13.65 -13.36
N THR A 78 -5.14 -14.24 -13.25
CA THR A 78 -4.96 -15.70 -13.31
C THR A 78 -5.46 -16.35 -12.02
N PRO A 79 -6.03 -17.58 -12.09
CA PRO A 79 -6.50 -18.29 -10.89
C PRO A 79 -5.41 -18.47 -9.83
N GLN A 80 -4.17 -18.71 -10.26
CA GLN A 80 -3.01 -18.89 -9.37
C GLN A 80 -2.69 -17.59 -8.62
N PHE A 81 -2.72 -16.44 -9.30
CA PHE A 81 -2.53 -15.15 -8.65
C PHE A 81 -3.65 -14.85 -7.66
N VAL A 82 -4.92 -15.03 -8.04
CA VAL A 82 -6.04 -14.78 -7.11
C VAL A 82 -5.95 -15.67 -5.87
N ALA A 83 -5.61 -16.95 -6.03
CA ALA A 83 -5.40 -17.86 -4.90
C ALA A 83 -4.26 -17.39 -3.97
N SER A 84 -3.20 -16.78 -4.51
CA SER A 84 -2.10 -16.24 -3.69
C SER A 84 -2.53 -15.10 -2.77
N LEU A 85 -3.61 -14.39 -3.09
CA LEU A 85 -4.10 -13.24 -2.32
C LEU A 85 -4.90 -13.63 -1.08
N GLU A 86 -5.38 -14.88 -0.98
CA GLU A 86 -6.21 -15.36 0.15
C GLU A 86 -5.52 -15.17 1.51
N ASN A 87 -4.23 -15.50 1.56
CA ASN A 87 -3.41 -15.41 2.77
C ASN A 87 -2.60 -14.11 2.82
N PHE A 88 -2.90 -13.14 1.96
CA PHE A 88 -2.17 -11.88 1.93
C PHE A 88 -2.40 -11.10 3.22
N ARG A 89 -1.33 -10.79 3.93
CA ARG A 89 -1.30 -9.92 5.10
C ARG A 89 -0.07 -9.03 5.01
N PHE A 90 -0.18 -7.82 5.53
CA PHE A 90 0.98 -6.96 5.68
C PHE A 90 1.87 -7.50 6.81
N THR A 91 3.15 -7.69 6.52
CA THR A 91 4.16 -8.20 7.47
C THR A 91 5.41 -7.32 7.48
N GLY A 92 5.34 -6.15 6.86
CA GLY A 92 6.44 -5.22 6.74
C GLY A 92 6.66 -4.37 7.99
N GLU A 93 7.71 -3.56 7.93
CA GLU A 93 8.02 -2.54 8.92
C GLU A 93 7.67 -1.16 8.40
N VAL A 94 7.20 -0.29 9.29
CA VAL A 94 6.91 1.12 9.00
C VAL A 94 7.73 2.00 9.93
N TYR A 95 8.50 2.91 9.34
CA TYR A 95 9.18 3.99 10.07
C TYR A 95 8.53 5.30 9.65
N ALA A 96 8.12 6.12 10.61
CA ALA A 96 7.43 7.38 10.31
C ALA A 96 7.86 8.49 11.26
N LEU A 97 7.71 9.73 10.81
CA LEU A 97 7.79 10.88 11.70
C LEU A 97 6.63 10.83 12.72
N PRO A 98 6.86 11.24 13.98
CA PRO A 98 5.77 11.40 14.94
C PRO A 98 4.75 12.41 14.44
N GLU A 99 3.46 12.18 14.72
CA GLU A 99 2.42 13.15 14.36
C GLU A 99 2.65 14.50 15.03
N GLY A 100 2.30 15.57 14.32
CA GLY A 100 2.56 16.95 14.73
C GLY A 100 3.98 17.43 14.44
N THR A 101 4.86 16.58 13.90
CA THR A 101 6.21 16.99 13.46
C THR A 101 6.13 17.83 12.19
N ALA A 102 6.83 18.97 12.17
CA ALA A 102 7.00 19.77 10.96
C ALA A 102 8.06 19.14 10.03
N PHE A 103 7.78 19.07 8.74
CA PHE A 103 8.69 18.53 7.73
C PHE A 103 8.74 19.38 6.45
N PHE A 104 9.80 19.17 5.66
CA PHE A 104 10.12 19.95 4.47
C PHE A 104 10.18 19.09 3.20
N PRO A 105 10.26 19.70 2.00
CA PRO A 105 10.36 18.94 0.76
C PRO A 105 11.63 18.10 0.66
N ASN A 106 11.50 16.97 -0.03
CA ASN A 106 12.58 16.02 -0.33
C ASN A 106 13.15 15.32 0.90
N GLU A 107 12.35 15.22 1.97
CA GLU A 107 12.65 14.48 3.20
C GLU A 107 11.63 13.35 3.35
N PRO A 108 12.06 12.09 3.55
CA PRO A 108 11.15 10.99 3.84
C PRO A 108 10.36 11.23 5.13
N ILE A 109 9.03 11.09 5.06
CA ILE A 109 8.14 11.20 6.24
C ILE A 109 7.63 9.85 6.73
N LEU A 110 7.57 8.87 5.83
CA LEU A 110 7.16 7.50 6.09
C LEU A 110 7.95 6.58 5.17
N ARG A 111 8.46 5.48 5.72
CA ARG A 111 9.18 4.42 5.02
C ARG A 111 8.49 3.09 5.28
N VAL A 112 8.22 2.35 4.20
CA VAL A 112 7.75 0.97 4.25
C VAL A 112 8.85 0.04 3.79
N THR A 113 9.22 -0.94 4.62
CA THR A 113 10.12 -2.04 4.25
C THR A 113 9.34 -3.35 4.32
N ALA A 114 9.04 -3.96 3.18
CA ALA A 114 8.20 -5.16 3.12
C ALA A 114 8.54 -6.01 1.88
N PRO A 115 8.03 -7.25 1.76
CA PRO A 115 8.03 -7.96 0.48
C PRO A 115 7.45 -7.09 -0.63
N LEU A 116 8.03 -7.12 -1.83
CA LEU A 116 7.73 -6.21 -2.92
C LEU A 116 6.23 -6.06 -3.21
N SER A 117 5.49 -7.17 -3.24
CA SER A 117 4.02 -7.16 -3.46
C SER A 117 3.25 -6.42 -2.37
N GLN A 118 3.71 -6.48 -1.13
CA GLN A 118 3.09 -5.77 -0.01
C GLN A 118 3.40 -4.28 -0.05
N ALA A 119 4.67 -3.92 -0.21
CA ALA A 119 5.09 -2.52 -0.30
C ALA A 119 4.39 -1.80 -1.47
N GLN A 120 4.25 -2.49 -2.60
CA GLN A 120 3.61 -1.96 -3.79
C GLN A 120 2.10 -1.74 -3.58
N LEU A 121 1.36 -2.71 -3.05
CA LEU A 121 -0.10 -2.62 -2.91
C LEU A 121 -0.54 -1.45 -2.02
N VAL A 122 0.24 -1.14 -0.98
CA VAL A 122 -0.12 -0.12 0.01
C VAL A 122 0.19 1.30 -0.46
N GLU A 123 0.98 1.48 -1.53
CA GLU A 123 1.42 2.77 -2.04
C GLU A 123 0.26 3.75 -2.28
N SER A 124 -0.80 3.33 -2.96
CA SER A 124 -1.91 4.24 -3.29
C SER A 124 -2.74 4.67 -2.08
N ARG A 125 -2.72 3.88 -0.99
CA ARG A 125 -3.58 4.09 0.17
C ARG A 125 -2.90 4.91 1.28
N LEU A 126 -1.57 4.81 1.37
CA LEU A 126 -0.70 5.56 2.29
C LEU A 126 -0.36 6.94 1.73
#